data_AF-A0A8T5I8H4-F1
#
_entry.id   AF-A0A8T5I8H4-F1
#
_cell.length_a   1.000
_cell.length_b   1.000
_cell.length_c   1.000
_cell.angle_alpha   90.00
_cell.angle_beta   90.00
_cell.angle_gamma   90.00
#
_symmetry.space_group_name_H-M   'P 1'
#
loop_
_entity.id
_entity.type
_entity.pdbx_description
1 polymer ?
#
loop_
_entity_poly.entity_id
_entity_poly.type
_entity_poly.pdbx_seq_one_letter_code
_entity_poly.pdbx_strand_id
1 'polypeptide(L)'
;MARLTKAKRGKHRWIGLALDSNLRSRKKFEAILDELLINSIWKLYDFKTANDVTYSIVKIDLNSYKESIEILNSHELIVTITSSGKIKLVRERMEINF
;
A
#
# COMPACT_ATOMS: atom_id res chain seq x y z
N MET A 1 25.00 7.05 15.40
CA MET A 1 23.75 7.77 15.12
C MET A 1 22.59 7.07 15.82
N ALA A 2 22.02 7.68 16.86
CA ALA A 2 21.01 7.05 17.71
C ALA A 2 19.72 6.76 16.92
N ARG A 3 19.27 5.51 16.94
CA ARG A 3 17.94 5.13 16.44
C ARG A 3 16.89 5.94 17.21
N LEU A 4 16.18 6.83 16.51
CA LEU A 4 15.01 7.55 17.04
C LEU A 4 14.13 6.58 17.84
N THR A 5 13.86 6.92 19.10
CA THR A 5 13.03 6.15 20.02
C THR A 5 11.67 5.89 19.37
N LYS A 6 11.09 4.70 19.62
CA LYS A 6 9.82 4.23 19.02
C LYS A 6 8.70 5.28 19.07
N ALA A 7 8.72 6.20 20.05
CA ALA A 7 7.76 7.27 20.24
C ALA A 7 7.77 8.37 19.15
N LYS A 8 8.87 8.57 18.40
CA LYS A 8 8.97 9.58 17.33
C LYS A 8 8.83 9.03 15.91
N ARG A 9 8.65 7.72 15.73
CA ARG A 9 8.34 7.18 14.40
C ARG A 9 6.88 7.48 14.09
N GLY A 10 6.64 8.31 13.08
CA GLY A 10 5.29 8.59 12.58
C GLY A 10 4.46 7.30 12.48
N LYS A 11 3.25 7.35 13.05
CA LYS A 11 2.32 6.23 12.97
C LYS A 11 1.96 6.02 11.50
N HIS A 12 1.92 4.76 11.08
CA HIS A 12 1.64 4.40 9.70
C HIS A 12 0.75 3.16 9.66
N ARG A 13 0.12 2.96 8.52
CA ARG A 13 -0.61 1.74 8.18
C ARG A 13 0.01 1.12 6.94
N TRP A 14 0.10 -0.19 6.95
CA TRP A 14 0.38 -1.02 5.79
C TRP A 14 -0.95 -1.42 5.18
N ILE A 15 -1.09 -1.23 3.87
CA ILE A 15 -2.28 -1.56 3.10
C ILE A 15 -1.87 -2.57 2.03
N GLY A 16 -2.52 -3.71 2.02
CA GLY A 16 -2.44 -4.69 0.96
C GLY A 16 -3.46 -4.36 -0.12
N LEU A 17 -3.01 -4.33 -1.36
CA LEU A 17 -3.79 -3.95 -2.53
C LEU A 17 -3.76 -5.09 -3.55
N ALA A 18 -4.90 -5.36 -4.15
CA ALA A 18 -4.99 -6.08 -5.41
C ALA A 18 -5.20 -5.06 -6.52
N LEU A 19 -4.44 -5.23 -7.59
CA LEU A 19 -4.45 -4.42 -8.78
C LEU A 19 -4.91 -5.29 -9.93
N ASP A 20 -5.65 -4.68 -10.82
CA ASP A 20 -6.09 -5.34 -12.04
C ASP A 20 -4.91 -5.83 -12.89
N SER A 21 -5.15 -6.88 -13.67
CA SER A 21 -4.18 -7.52 -14.57
C SER A 21 -3.52 -6.57 -15.57
N ASN A 22 -4.16 -5.42 -15.86
CA ASN A 22 -3.63 -4.38 -16.73
C ASN A 22 -2.50 -3.56 -16.06
N LEU A 23 -2.40 -3.58 -14.74
CA LEU A 23 -1.46 -2.76 -13.97
C LEU A 23 -0.17 -3.52 -13.58
N ARG A 24 0.53 -4.08 -14.58
CA ARG A 24 1.75 -4.90 -14.35
C ARG A 24 3.04 -4.11 -14.19
N SER A 25 3.01 -2.79 -14.35
CA SER A 25 4.21 -1.95 -14.24
C SER A 25 4.24 -1.20 -12.92
N ARG A 26 5.24 -1.50 -12.10
CA ARG A 26 5.50 -0.81 -10.84
C ARG A 26 5.55 0.72 -11.02
N LYS A 27 6.24 1.20 -12.06
CA LYS A 27 6.38 2.63 -12.35
C LYS A 27 5.05 3.30 -12.69
N LYS A 28 4.18 2.63 -13.47
CA LYS A 28 2.83 3.14 -13.77
C LYS A 28 1.99 3.21 -12.50
N PHE A 29 2.09 2.19 -11.65
CA PHE A 29 1.36 2.18 -10.40
C PHE A 29 1.85 3.25 -9.43
N GLU A 30 3.17 3.46 -9.32
CA GLU A 30 3.75 4.54 -8.52
C GLU A 30 3.25 5.92 -9.01
N ALA A 31 3.15 6.15 -10.32
CA ALA A 31 2.58 7.39 -10.86
C ALA A 31 1.09 7.58 -10.49
N ILE A 32 0.28 6.52 -10.54
CA ILE A 32 -1.12 6.57 -10.09
C ILE A 32 -1.21 6.87 -8.59
N LEU A 33 -0.34 6.24 -7.78
CA LEU A 33 -0.29 6.53 -6.35
C LEU A 33 0.16 7.96 -6.06
N ASP A 34 1.09 8.53 -6.84
CA ASP A 34 1.50 9.92 -6.70
C ASP A 34 0.32 10.88 -6.94
N GLU A 35 -0.55 10.57 -7.90
CA GLU A 35 -1.76 11.36 -8.18
C GLU A 35 -2.84 11.16 -7.12
N LEU A 36 -3.16 9.90 -6.78
CA LEU A 36 -4.22 9.58 -5.82
C LEU A 36 -3.88 9.99 -4.39
N LEU A 37 -2.62 9.86 -4.00
CA LEU A 37 -2.16 10.07 -2.63
C LEU A 37 -1.29 11.33 -2.50
N ILE A 38 -1.52 12.32 -3.37
CA ILE A 38 -0.74 13.57 -3.42
C ILE A 38 -0.65 14.30 -2.07
N ASN A 39 -1.69 14.18 -1.24
CA ASN A 39 -1.77 14.80 0.09
C ASN A 39 -1.27 13.89 1.22
N SER A 40 -0.69 12.72 0.90
CA SER A 40 -0.29 11.71 1.89
C SER A 40 1.15 11.28 1.71
N ILE A 41 1.82 10.90 2.80
CA ILE A 41 3.17 10.36 2.71
C ILE A 41 3.06 8.86 2.53
N TRP A 42 3.29 8.39 1.30
CA TRP A 42 3.20 6.98 0.95
C TRP A 42 4.53 6.40 0.47
N LYS A 43 4.64 5.07 0.53
CA LYS A 43 5.75 4.32 -0.06
C LYS A 43 5.30 2.93 -0.50
N LEU A 44 5.54 2.59 -1.76
CA LEU A 44 5.33 1.24 -2.29
C LEU A 44 6.47 0.31 -1.88
N TYR A 45 6.13 -0.85 -1.33
CA TYR A 45 7.10 -1.87 -0.93
C TYR A 45 7.02 -3.06 -1.86
N ASP A 46 6.05 -3.92 -1.60
CA ASP A 46 5.87 -5.16 -2.34
C ASP A 46 5.06 -4.88 -3.61
N PHE A 47 5.44 -5.53 -4.71
CA PHE A 47 4.74 -5.45 -5.97
C PHE A 47 5.02 -6.75 -6.73
N LYS A 48 4.02 -7.63 -6.83
CA LYS A 48 4.17 -8.96 -7.39
C LYS A 48 2.90 -9.39 -8.12
N THR A 49 3.07 -9.92 -9.32
CA THR A 49 1.95 -10.49 -10.08
C THR A 49 1.84 -11.98 -9.83
N ALA A 50 0.64 -12.44 -9.48
CA ALA A 50 0.31 -13.84 -9.27
C ALA A 50 -1.11 -14.11 -9.79
N ASN A 51 -1.28 -15.18 -10.58
CA ASN A 51 -2.58 -15.60 -11.14
C ASN A 51 -3.34 -14.44 -11.84
N ASP A 52 -2.64 -13.71 -12.71
CA ASP A 52 -3.12 -12.52 -13.43
C ASP A 52 -3.53 -11.33 -12.57
N VAL A 53 -3.46 -11.42 -11.24
CA VAL A 53 -3.68 -10.30 -10.33
C VAL A 53 -2.34 -9.74 -9.86
N THR A 54 -2.18 -8.42 -9.86
CA THR A 54 -0.98 -7.80 -9.31
C THR A 54 -1.23 -7.35 -7.89
N TYR A 55 -0.49 -7.91 -6.95
CA TYR A 55 -0.60 -7.55 -5.56
C TYR A 55 0.50 -6.61 -5.14
N SER A 56 0.14 -5.66 -4.30
CA SER A 56 1.10 -4.70 -3.78
C SER A 56 0.85 -4.35 -2.33
N ILE A 57 1.90 -3.87 -1.67
CA ILE A 57 1.79 -3.35 -0.30
C ILE A 57 2.31 -1.93 -0.26
N VAL A 58 1.44 -1.02 0.16
CA VAL A 58 1.73 0.39 0.33
C VAL A 58 1.76 0.72 1.82
N LYS A 59 2.77 1.51 2.21
CA LYS A 59 2.85 2.12 3.52
C LYS A 59 2.31 3.54 3.41
N ILE A 60 1.38 3.91 4.27
CA ILE A 60 0.83 5.27 4.36
C ILE A 60 0.89 5.79 5.78
N ASP A 61 0.95 7.10 5.96
CA ASP A 61 0.78 7.70 7.27
C ASP A 61 -0.62 7.40 7.85
N LEU A 62 -0.71 7.31 9.18
CA LEU A 62 -1.96 6.93 9.83
C LEU A 62 -3.02 8.06 9.77
N ASN A 63 -2.59 9.31 9.60
CA ASN A 63 -3.49 10.45 9.61
C ASN A 63 -4.34 10.47 8.34
N SER A 64 -3.71 10.21 7.19
CA SER A 64 -4.38 10.15 5.90
C SER A 64 -4.94 8.77 5.56
N TYR A 65 -4.65 7.72 6.35
CA TYR A 65 -5.06 6.34 6.09
C TYR A 65 -6.53 6.17 5.67
N LYS A 66 -7.48 6.82 6.37
CA LYS A 66 -8.92 6.68 6.06
C LYS A 66 -9.25 7.23 4.68
N GLU A 67 -8.84 8.47 4.43
CA GLU A 67 -9.02 9.14 3.15
C GLU A 67 -8.34 8.37 2.01
N SER A 68 -7.12 7.88 2.24
CA SER A 68 -6.39 7.08 1.26
C SER A 68 -7.10 5.79 0.90
N ILE A 69 -7.74 5.11 1.85
CA ILE A 69 -8.53 3.90 1.55
C ILE A 69 -9.74 4.24 0.68
N GLU A 70 -10.41 5.35 0.95
CA GLU A 70 -11.56 5.80 0.15
C GLU A 70 -11.13 6.17 -1.27
N ILE A 71 -10.05 6.93 -1.42
CA ILE A 71 -9.49 7.28 -2.74
C ILE A 71 -9.04 6.04 -3.50
N LEU A 72 -8.31 5.12 -2.85
CA LEU A 72 -7.82 3.90 -3.50
C LEU A 72 -8.95 3.00 -3.98
N ASN A 73 -10.01 2.80 -3.19
CA ASN A 73 -11.16 1.99 -3.61
C ASN A 73 -12.08 2.72 -4.60
N SER A 74 -11.96 4.04 -4.75
CA SER A 74 -12.68 4.80 -5.78
C SER A 74 -12.06 4.60 -7.17
N HIS A 75 -10.84 4.09 -7.25
CA HIS A 75 -10.14 3.84 -8.51
C HIS A 75 -10.45 2.43 -9.03
N GLU A 76 -10.92 2.33 -10.27
CA GLU A 76 -11.41 1.08 -10.87
C GLU A 76 -10.37 -0.06 -10.92
N LEU A 77 -9.08 0.28 -11.04
CA LEU A 77 -7.99 -0.70 -11.13
C LEU A 77 -7.40 -1.14 -9.78
N ILE A 78 -7.89 -0.60 -8.66
CA ILE A 78 -7.29 -0.79 -7.33
C ILE A 78 -8.37 -1.25 -6.34
N VAL A 79 -8.08 -2.34 -5.63
CA VAL A 79 -8.92 -2.84 -4.56
C VAL A 79 -8.09 -3.02 -3.29
N THR A 80 -8.54 -2.42 -2.19
CA THR A 80 -7.90 -2.63 -0.89
C THR A 80 -8.35 -3.97 -0.30
N ILE A 81 -7.39 -4.86 0.00
CA ILE A 81 -7.70 -6.18 0.56
C ILE A 81 -7.67 -6.13 2.09
N THR A 82 -6.60 -5.57 2.66
CA THR A 82 -6.40 -5.58 4.11
C THR A 82 -5.49 -4.46 4.57
N SER A 83 -5.55 -4.11 5.86
CA SER A 83 -4.62 -3.16 6.45
C SER A 83 -4.16 -3.58 7.85
N SER A 84 -2.93 -3.21 8.21
CA SER A 84 -2.37 -3.49 9.53
C SER A 84 -1.27 -2.49 9.92
N GLY A 85 -0.95 -2.39 11.20
CA GLY A 85 0.25 -1.66 11.66
C GLY A 85 1.56 -2.41 11.38
N LYS A 86 1.49 -3.66 10.91
CA LYS A 86 2.66 -4.52 10.63
C LYS A 86 2.57 -5.10 9.22
N ILE A 87 3.62 -4.90 8.41
CA ILE A 87 3.72 -5.48 7.06
C ILE A 87 3.58 -7.01 7.08
N LYS A 88 4.16 -7.69 8.09
CA LYS A 88 4.08 -9.14 8.24
C LYS A 88 2.62 -9.65 8.26
N LEU A 89 1.75 -8.98 9.02
CA LEU A 89 0.33 -9.33 9.11
C LEU A 89 -0.42 -9.07 7.80
N VAL A 90 -0.02 -8.04 7.04
CA VAL A 90 -0.61 -7.80 5.71
C VAL A 90 -0.22 -8.94 4.77
N ARG A 91 1.06 -9.30 4.71
CA ARG A 91 1.56 -10.42 3.89
C ARG A 91 0.87 -11.74 4.23
N GLU A 92 0.79 -12.07 5.52
CA GLU A 92 0.13 -13.29 6.01
C GLU A 92 -1.35 -13.36 5.58
N ARG A 93 -2.08 -12.24 5.65
CA ARG A 93 -3.49 -12.17 5.27
C ARG A 93 -3.74 -12.13 3.77
N MET A 94 -2.77 -11.67 3.00
CA MET A 94 -2.88 -11.72 1.54
C MET A 94 -2.50 -13.10 0.99
N GLU A 95 -1.94 -13.99 1.82
CA GLU A 95 -1.53 -15.35 1.42
C GLU A 95 -0.52 -15.37 0.25
N ILE A 96 0.18 -14.24 0.03
CA ILE A 96 1.18 -14.11 -1.03
C ILE A 96 2.55 -14.28 -0.42
N ASN A 97 3.29 -15.24 -0.96
CA ASN A 97 4.72 -15.36 -0.70
C ASN A 97 5.46 -14.22 -1.41
N PHE A 98 5.70 -13.12 -0.69
CA PHE A 98 6.51 -11.96 -1.12
C PHE A 98 8.00 -12.18 -0.86
#